data_AF-A0A4R5MB76-F1
#
_entry.id   AF-A0A4R5MB76-F1
#
_cell.length_a   1.000
_cell.length_b   1.000
_cell.length_c   1.000
_cell.angle_alpha   90.00
_cell.angle_beta   90.00
_cell.angle_gamma   90.00
#
_symmetry.space_group_name_H-M   'P 1'
#
loop_
_entity.id
_entity.type
_entity.pdbx_description
1 polymer ?
#
loop_
_entity_poly.entity_id
_entity_poly.type
_entity_poly.pdbx_seq_one_letter_code
_entity_poly.pdbx_strand_id
1 'polypeptide(L)'
;MKIDNAYLQEFWAARNEQFRRAVAQPAIVRRAMQMISRDEARARILGGFAIGFEEAVVAAYLQHVGEIGEKFLQGRKRNTVGPVRLAIRRELKRDPSASTETLWTLVAQKPPRGWAFFDNRQGRYIEGPRAGQNMSFRTFGNAASKERKLLENHGIAPP
;
A
#
# COMPACT_ATOMS: atom_id res chain seq x y z
N MET A 1 9.85 0.49 17.99
CA MET A 1 9.30 -0.27 16.83
C MET A 1 10.39 -1.24 16.35
N LYS A 2 10.22 -2.56 16.48
CA LYS A 2 11.19 -3.54 15.96
C LYS A 2 10.82 -3.86 14.52
N ILE A 3 11.71 -3.59 13.58
CA ILE A 3 11.55 -4.02 12.19
C ILE A 3 11.86 -5.51 12.15
N ASP A 4 10.94 -6.31 11.62
CA ASP A 4 11.11 -7.76 11.46
C ASP A 4 12.22 -8.04 10.43
N ASN A 5 13.15 -8.94 10.79
CA ASN A 5 14.27 -9.33 9.95
C ASN A 5 13.77 -9.97 8.63
N ALA A 6 12.68 -10.75 8.68
CA ALA A 6 12.09 -11.36 7.49
C ALA A 6 11.62 -10.30 6.47
N TYR A 7 11.01 -9.22 6.95
CA TYR A 7 10.58 -8.11 6.09
C TYR A 7 11.76 -7.41 5.40
N LEU A 8 12.86 -7.18 6.14
CA LEU A 8 14.06 -6.56 5.57
C LEU A 8 14.68 -7.45 4.48
N GLN A 9 14.73 -8.76 4.70
CA GLN A 9 15.24 -9.70 3.71
C GLN A 9 14.40 -9.72 2.43
N GLU A 10 13.07 -9.79 2.56
CA GLU A 10 12.16 -9.73 1.40
C GLU A 10 12.26 -8.40 0.64
N PHE A 11 12.37 -7.28 1.37
CA PHE A 11 12.55 -5.96 0.79
C PHE A 11 13.85 -5.88 -0.03
N TRP A 12 14.98 -6.30 0.54
CA TRP A 12 16.27 -6.26 -0.16
C TRP A 12 16.33 -7.24 -1.33
N ALA A 13 15.74 -8.43 -1.20
CA ALA A 13 15.66 -9.38 -2.30
C ALA A 13 14.90 -8.80 -3.51
N ALA A 14 13.74 -8.17 -3.26
CA ALA A 14 12.95 -7.54 -4.32
C ALA A 14 13.69 -6.35 -4.96
N ARG A 15 14.36 -5.53 -4.14
CA ARG A 15 15.13 -4.36 -4.61
C ARG A 15 16.34 -4.79 -5.46
N ASN A 16 17.04 -5.84 -5.05
CA ASN A 16 18.16 -6.39 -5.83
C ASN A 16 17.69 -6.95 -7.18
N GLU A 17 16.53 -7.60 -7.23
CA GLU A 17 15.95 -8.08 -8.47
C GLU A 17 15.55 -6.92 -9.41
N GLN A 18 14.95 -5.86 -8.88
CA GLN A 18 14.66 -4.63 -9.64
C GLN A 18 15.94 -4.03 -10.22
N PHE A 19 16.99 -3.92 -9.41
CA PHE A 19 18.29 -3.42 -9.85
C PHE A 19 18.88 -4.26 -10.98
N ARG A 20 18.89 -5.61 -10.85
CA ARG A 20 19.41 -6.50 -11.92
C ARG A 20 18.66 -6.32 -13.25
N ARG A 21 17.33 -6.25 -13.21
CA ARG A 21 16.52 -6.02 -14.43
C ARG A 21 16.75 -4.66 -15.05
N ALA A 22 16.96 -3.65 -14.21
CA ALA A 22 17.21 -2.29 -14.63
C ALA A 22 18.57 -2.13 -15.31
N VAL A 23 19.64 -2.69 -14.74
CA VAL A 23 20.99 -2.60 -15.33
C VAL A 23 21.12 -3.39 -16.63
N ALA A 24 20.28 -4.40 -16.84
CA ALA A 24 20.20 -5.12 -18.11
C ALA A 24 19.59 -4.29 -19.26
N GLN A 25 19.02 -3.12 -18.97
CA GLN A 25 18.34 -2.25 -19.94
C GLN A 25 19.10 -0.92 -20.13
N PRO A 26 19.85 -0.74 -21.23
CA PRO A 26 20.69 0.45 -21.44
C PRO A 26 19.92 1.79 -21.39
N ALA A 27 18.66 1.81 -21.82
CA ALA A 27 17.81 3.00 -21.78
C ALA A 27 17.52 3.46 -20.34
N ILE A 28 17.31 2.50 -19.42
CA ILE A 28 17.05 2.76 -18.01
C ILE A 28 18.33 3.26 -17.33
N VAL A 29 19.48 2.64 -17.63
CA VAL A 29 20.78 3.10 -17.12
C VAL A 29 21.09 4.52 -17.59
N ARG A 30 20.84 4.84 -18.86
CA ARG A 30 21.03 6.20 -19.39
C ARG A 30 20.18 7.22 -18.65
N ARG A 31 18.91 6.88 -18.38
CA ARG A 31 17.98 7.74 -17.62
C ARG A 31 18.42 7.91 -16.17
N ALA A 32 18.93 6.85 -15.53
CA ALA A 32 19.50 6.91 -14.19
C ALA A 32 20.71 7.86 -14.14
N MET A 33 21.63 7.79 -15.11
CA MET A 33 22.76 8.72 -15.19
C MET A 33 22.31 10.18 -15.34
N GLN A 34 21.27 10.45 -16.14
CA GLN A 34 20.69 11.79 -16.25
C GLN A 34 20.08 12.27 -14.93
N MET A 35 19.46 11.39 -14.15
CA MET A 35 18.92 11.72 -12.84
C MET A 35 20.04 12.09 -11.86
N ILE A 36 21.13 11.31 -11.82
CA ILE A 36 22.30 11.59 -10.98
C ILE A 36 22.89 12.95 -11.33
N SER A 37 23.16 13.23 -12.61
CA SER A 37 23.75 14.51 -13.01
C SER A 37 22.87 15.72 -12.65
N ARG A 38 21.54 15.58 -12.74
CA ARG A 38 20.60 16.63 -12.32
C ARG A 38 20.58 16.81 -10.81
N ASP A 39 20.64 15.71 -10.06
CA ASP A 39 20.59 15.73 -8.61
C ASP A 39 21.90 16.22 -7.99
N GLU A 40 23.05 15.88 -8.58
CA GLU A 40 24.35 16.46 -8.24
C GLU A 40 24.37 17.98 -8.46
N ALA A 41 23.85 18.44 -9.61
CA ALA A 41 23.72 19.87 -9.87
C ALA A 41 22.81 20.54 -8.82
N ARG A 42 21.71 19.90 -8.45
CA ARG A 42 20.78 20.39 -7.44
C ARG A 42 21.41 20.45 -6.04
N ALA A 43 22.12 19.40 -5.63
CA ALA A 43 22.80 19.32 -4.33
C ALA A 43 23.89 20.39 -4.20
N ARG A 44 24.59 20.72 -5.28
CA ARG A 44 25.56 21.83 -5.32
C ARG A 44 24.91 23.20 -5.14
N ILE A 45 23.72 23.41 -5.71
CA ILE A 45 23.02 24.70 -5.67
C ILE A 45 22.25 24.92 -4.36
N LEU A 46 21.57 23.88 -3.87
CA LEU A 46 20.62 23.97 -2.75
C LEU A 46 21.16 23.38 -1.44
N GLY A 47 22.36 22.76 -1.48
CA GLY A 47 22.88 21.93 -0.40
C GLY A 47 22.25 20.53 -0.38
N GLY A 48 22.93 19.56 0.26
CA GLY A 48 22.47 18.18 0.42
C GLY A 48 23.43 17.13 -0.16
N PHE A 49 22.93 15.91 -0.33
CA PHE A 49 23.66 14.77 -0.90
C PHE A 49 23.00 14.36 -2.21
N ALA A 50 23.81 14.07 -3.23
CA ALA A 50 23.32 13.51 -4.48
C ALA A 50 22.85 12.06 -4.28
N ILE A 51 21.81 11.66 -5.01
CA ILE A 51 21.38 10.26 -5.06
C ILE A 51 22.50 9.32 -5.53
N GLY A 52 22.55 8.11 -4.96
CA GLY A 52 23.48 7.08 -5.40
C GLY A 52 23.05 6.42 -6.72
N PHE A 53 24.00 5.74 -7.37
CA PHE A 53 23.75 5.04 -8.64
C PHE A 53 22.65 3.98 -8.53
N GLU A 54 22.69 3.14 -7.48
CA GLU A 54 21.68 2.10 -7.26
C GLU A 54 20.26 2.68 -7.08
N GLU A 55 20.15 3.80 -6.38
CA GLU A 55 18.89 4.51 -6.14
C GLU A 55 18.35 5.11 -7.43
N ALA A 56 19.21 5.73 -8.24
CA ALA A 56 18.85 6.29 -9.53
C ALA A 56 18.39 5.20 -10.51
N VAL A 57 19.08 4.05 -10.55
CA VAL A 57 18.74 2.91 -11.42
C VAL A 57 17.39 2.31 -11.04
N VAL A 58 17.13 2.07 -9.75
CA VAL A 58 15.83 1.56 -9.28
C VAL A 58 14.72 2.58 -9.54
N ALA A 59 14.96 3.87 -9.31
CA ALA A 59 13.98 4.92 -9.57
C ALA A 59 13.63 5.05 -11.06
N ALA A 60 14.64 5.02 -11.95
CA ALA A 60 14.44 5.04 -13.39
C ALA A 60 13.67 3.80 -13.88
N TYR A 61 13.94 2.62 -13.30
CA TYR A 61 13.20 1.40 -13.60
C TYR A 61 11.73 1.49 -13.18
N LEU A 62 11.45 1.98 -11.98
CA LEU A 62 10.06 2.15 -11.51
C LEU A 62 9.28 3.17 -12.35
N GLN A 63 9.94 4.26 -12.77
CA GLN A 63 9.33 5.22 -13.71
C GLN A 63 9.00 4.54 -15.05
N HIS A 64 9.96 3.81 -15.61
CA HIS A 64 9.78 3.11 -16.89
C HIS A 64 8.63 2.10 -16.83
N VAL A 65 8.61 1.24 -15.80
CA VAL A 65 7.54 0.26 -15.55
C VAL A 65 6.18 0.96 -15.42
N GLY A 66 6.13 2.11 -14.73
CA GLY A 66 4.93 2.92 -14.63
C GLY A 66 4.46 3.51 -15.96
N GLU A 67 5.37 3.97 -16.82
CA GLU A 67 5.08 4.53 -18.14
C GLU A 67 4.51 3.50 -19.11
N ILE A 68 5.04 2.27 -19.11
CA ILE A 68 4.59 1.19 -20.00
C ILE A 68 3.42 0.39 -19.42
N GLY A 69 2.94 0.75 -18.23
CA GLY A 69 1.85 0.04 -17.54
C GLY A 69 2.22 -1.38 -17.10
N GLU A 70 3.51 -1.71 -17.03
CA GLU A 70 3.94 -2.97 -16.44
C GLU A 70 3.63 -2.97 -14.94
N LYS A 71 3.19 -4.12 -14.43
CA LYS A 71 2.91 -4.25 -13.01
C LYS A 71 4.23 -4.25 -12.24
N PHE A 72 4.36 -3.36 -11.27
CA PHE A 72 5.47 -3.37 -10.32
C PHE A 72 5.69 -4.79 -9.76
N LEU A 73 6.95 -5.23 -9.67
CA LEU A 73 7.30 -6.55 -9.11
C LEU A 73 6.77 -6.74 -7.68
N GLN A 74 6.64 -5.65 -6.94
CA GLN A 74 5.95 -5.57 -5.64
C GLN A 74 4.61 -4.83 -5.73
N GLY A 75 3.82 -5.12 -6.76
CA GLY A 75 2.39 -4.82 -6.71
C GLY A 75 1.75 -5.61 -5.58
N ARG A 76 0.85 -4.99 -4.79
CA ARG A 76 -0.01 -5.75 -3.88
C ARG A 76 -0.65 -6.89 -4.69
N LYS A 77 -0.57 -8.14 -4.20
CA LYS A 77 -1.18 -9.29 -4.90
C LYS A 77 -2.60 -8.93 -5.31
N ARG A 78 -3.02 -9.34 -6.51
CA ARG A 78 -4.40 -9.09 -7.00
C ARG A 78 -5.39 -9.53 -5.90
N ASN A 79 -6.34 -8.66 -5.55
CA ASN A 79 -7.31 -8.84 -4.47
C ASN A 79 -6.77 -8.73 -3.02
N THR A 80 -5.54 -8.26 -2.81
CA THR A 80 -5.06 -7.93 -1.45
C THR A 80 -5.86 -6.75 -0.91
N VAL A 81 -6.66 -7.03 0.12
CA VAL A 81 -7.45 -6.04 0.83
C VAL A 81 -6.77 -5.65 2.15
N GLY A 82 -6.92 -4.39 2.56
CA GLY A 82 -6.34 -3.89 3.81
C GLY A 82 -7.01 -4.49 5.06
N PRO A 83 -6.38 -4.39 6.24
CA PRO A 83 -6.87 -5.04 7.48
C PRO A 83 -8.31 -4.68 7.86
N VAL A 84 -8.71 -3.42 7.71
CA VAL A 84 -10.09 -2.98 7.97
C VAL A 84 -11.08 -3.65 7.02
N ARG A 85 -10.76 -3.74 5.72
CA ARG A 85 -11.60 -4.44 4.73
C ARG A 85 -11.70 -5.94 5.01
N LEU A 86 -10.63 -6.57 5.47
CA LEU A 86 -10.67 -7.98 5.91
C LEU A 86 -11.61 -8.17 7.10
N ALA A 87 -11.57 -7.28 8.08
CA ALA A 87 -12.48 -7.33 9.23
C ALA A 87 -13.94 -7.13 8.79
N ILE A 88 -14.22 -6.14 7.93
CA ILE A 88 -15.55 -5.95 7.34
C ILE A 88 -16.04 -7.21 6.63
N ARG A 89 -15.20 -7.80 5.76
CA ARG A 89 -15.54 -9.03 5.04
C ARG A 89 -15.83 -10.18 5.99
N ARG A 90 -15.07 -10.32 7.08
CA ARG A 90 -15.30 -11.36 8.09
C ARG A 90 -16.67 -11.23 8.74
N GLU A 91 -17.07 -10.02 9.12
CA GLU A 91 -18.38 -9.81 9.72
C GLU A 91 -19.51 -9.99 8.68
N LEU A 92 -19.33 -9.51 7.44
CA LEU A 92 -20.29 -9.73 6.35
C LEU A 92 -20.44 -11.19 5.95
N LYS A 93 -19.41 -12.04 6.13
CA LYS A 93 -19.54 -13.48 5.93
C LYS A 93 -20.42 -14.15 6.98
N ARG A 94 -20.52 -13.57 8.18
CA ARG A 94 -21.38 -14.06 9.27
C ARG A 94 -22.80 -13.55 9.11
N ASP A 95 -22.94 -12.27 8.78
CA ASP A 95 -24.21 -11.61 8.52
C ASP A 95 -24.09 -10.70 7.29
N PRO A 96 -24.47 -11.19 6.10
CA PRO A 96 -24.42 -10.42 4.86
C PRO A 96 -25.33 -9.17 4.87
N SER A 97 -26.38 -9.20 5.69
CA SER A 97 -27.38 -8.14 5.80
C SER A 97 -26.99 -7.04 6.79
N ALA A 98 -25.93 -7.25 7.56
CA ALA A 98 -25.46 -6.30 8.57
C ALA A 98 -25.33 -4.88 8.01
N SER A 99 -25.96 -3.92 8.69
CA SER A 99 -25.90 -2.51 8.32
C SER A 99 -24.48 -1.94 8.49
N THR A 100 -24.16 -0.83 7.82
CA THR A 100 -22.86 -0.16 7.99
C THR A 100 -22.59 0.24 9.44
N GLU A 101 -23.64 0.66 10.17
CA GLU A 101 -23.58 0.98 11.60
C GLU A 101 -23.23 -0.25 12.44
N THR A 102 -23.91 -1.36 12.18
CA THR A 102 -23.66 -2.64 12.86
C THR A 102 -22.23 -3.11 12.61
N LEU A 103 -21.77 -3.06 11.35
CA LEU A 103 -20.41 -3.44 10.98
C LEU A 103 -19.37 -2.54 11.65
N TRP A 104 -19.62 -1.24 11.75
CA TRP A 104 -18.73 -0.32 12.44
C TRP A 104 -18.55 -0.72 13.90
N THR A 105 -19.65 -0.93 14.61
CA THR A 105 -19.64 -1.36 16.01
C THR A 105 -18.93 -2.69 16.21
N LEU A 106 -19.25 -3.70 15.38
CA LEU A 106 -18.64 -5.03 15.47
C LEU A 106 -17.12 -5.00 15.23
N VAL A 107 -16.68 -4.23 14.23
CA VAL A 107 -15.24 -4.10 13.93
C VAL A 107 -14.54 -3.24 14.98
N ALA A 108 -15.19 -2.20 15.52
CA ALA A 108 -14.64 -1.37 16.59
C ALA A 108 -14.44 -2.14 17.91
N GLN A 109 -15.28 -3.15 18.20
CA GLN A 109 -15.11 -4.03 19.36
C GLN A 109 -13.87 -4.93 19.25
N LYS A 110 -13.50 -5.31 18.02
CA LYS A 110 -12.34 -6.16 17.74
C LYS A 110 -11.53 -5.57 16.58
N PRO A 111 -10.87 -4.41 16.81
CA PRO A 111 -10.22 -3.69 15.75
C PRO A 111 -9.02 -4.48 15.23
N PRO A 112 -8.69 -4.38 13.93
CA PRO A 112 -7.46 -4.97 13.40
C PRO A 112 -6.24 -4.45 14.17
N ARG A 113 -5.21 -5.29 14.33
CA ARG A 113 -4.02 -4.95 15.12
C ARG A 113 -3.42 -3.60 14.71
N GLY A 114 -3.30 -2.68 15.68
CA GLY A 114 -2.74 -1.35 15.48
C GLY A 114 -3.70 -0.32 14.87
N TRP A 115 -4.96 -0.68 14.66
CA TRP A 115 -6.01 0.24 14.23
C TRP A 115 -6.86 0.67 15.42
N ALA A 116 -7.25 1.94 15.45
CA ALA A 116 -8.11 2.50 16.48
C ALA A 116 -9.34 3.15 15.84
N PHE A 117 -10.49 2.95 16.46
CA PHE A 117 -11.78 3.50 16.03
C PHE A 117 -12.15 4.64 16.96
N PHE A 118 -12.59 5.75 16.39
CA PHE A 118 -12.95 6.96 17.12
C PHE A 118 -14.37 7.38 16.75
N ASP A 119 -15.09 7.85 17.76
CA ASP A 119 -16.38 8.51 17.64
C ASP A 119 -16.34 9.74 18.56
N ASN A 120 -16.16 10.92 17.97
CA ASN A 120 -16.08 12.18 18.71
C ASN A 120 -16.81 13.31 17.95
N ARG A 121 -16.69 14.55 18.44
CA ARG A 121 -17.37 15.71 17.83
C ARG A 121 -16.99 15.96 16.36
N GLN A 122 -15.82 15.50 15.90
CA GLN A 122 -15.39 15.57 14.50
C GLN A 122 -16.00 14.45 13.64
N GLY A 123 -16.76 13.54 14.25
CA GLY A 123 -17.41 12.41 13.64
C GLY A 123 -16.66 11.10 13.88
N ARG A 124 -16.99 10.11 13.06
CA ARG A 124 -16.48 8.75 13.14
C ARG A 124 -15.35 8.51 12.14
N TYR A 125 -14.22 8.02 12.64
CA TYR A 125 -13.04 7.73 11.82
C TYR A 125 -12.17 6.65 12.46
N ILE A 126 -11.25 6.12 11.65
CA ILE A 126 -10.32 5.08 12.00
C ILE A 126 -8.92 5.59 11.72
N GLU A 127 -8.01 5.41 12.67
CA GLU A 127 -6.58 5.66 12.48
C GLU A 127 -5.83 4.33 12.49
N GLY A 128 -4.90 4.20 11.56
CA GLY A 128 -4.01 3.07 11.42
C GLY A 128 -2.67 3.31 12.11
N PRO A 129 -1.80 2.28 12.15
CA PRO A 129 -0.55 2.31 12.90
C PRO A 129 0.54 3.22 12.31
N ARG A 130 0.31 3.82 11.13
CA ARG A 130 1.26 4.71 10.45
C ARG A 130 0.59 6.01 10.03
N ALA A 131 1.34 7.11 10.06
CA ALA A 131 0.87 8.40 9.57
C ALA A 131 0.30 8.31 8.15
N GLY A 132 -0.85 8.95 7.92
CA GLY A 132 -1.57 8.91 6.65
C GLY A 132 -2.46 7.68 6.44
N GLN A 133 -2.50 6.72 7.38
CA GLN A 133 -3.43 5.59 7.34
C GLN A 133 -4.74 5.93 8.05
N ASN A 134 -5.56 6.81 7.46
CA ASN A 134 -6.82 7.23 8.05
C ASN A 134 -8.01 6.81 7.19
N MET A 135 -9.12 6.48 7.83
CA MET A 135 -10.36 6.10 7.14
C MET A 135 -11.56 6.75 7.83
N SER A 136 -12.27 7.64 7.13
CA SER A 136 -13.53 8.18 7.64
C SER A 136 -14.65 7.15 7.60
N PHE A 137 -15.71 7.36 8.39
CA PHE A 137 -16.92 6.53 8.37
C PHE A 137 -17.54 6.39 6.97
N ARG A 138 -17.52 7.47 6.18
CA ARG A 138 -17.97 7.43 4.78
C ARG A 138 -17.14 6.45 3.94
N THR A 139 -15.82 6.50 4.08
CA THR A 139 -14.92 5.57 3.37
C THR A 139 -15.08 4.13 3.85
N PHE A 140 -15.34 3.94 5.15
CA PHE A 140 -15.70 2.64 5.71
C PHE A 140 -17.01 2.10 5.10
N GLY A 141 -18.07 2.92 5.01
CA GLY A 141 -19.33 2.53 4.38
C GLY A 141 -19.18 2.17 2.90
N ASN A 142 -18.37 2.93 2.16
CA ASN A 142 -18.02 2.59 0.77
C ASN A 142 -17.29 1.25 0.68
N ALA A 143 -16.39 0.96 1.62
CA ALA A 143 -15.69 -0.32 1.69
C ALA A 143 -16.66 -1.47 1.99
N ALA A 144 -17.58 -1.30 2.95
CA ALA A 144 -18.60 -2.29 3.28
C ALA A 144 -19.53 -2.59 2.10
N SER A 145 -20.00 -1.57 1.39
CA SER A 145 -20.82 -1.73 0.19
C SER A 145 -20.09 -2.53 -0.90
N LYS A 146 -18.79 -2.23 -1.12
CA LYS A 146 -17.96 -2.98 -2.09
C LYS A 146 -17.79 -4.44 -1.67
N GLU A 147 -17.51 -4.71 -0.41
CA GLU A 147 -17.38 -6.10 0.08
C GLU A 147 -18.69 -6.87 -0.03
N ARG A 148 -19.84 -6.24 0.24
CA ARG A 148 -21.15 -6.89 0.10
C ARG A 148 -21.43 -7.32 -1.34
N LYS A 149 -21.24 -6.41 -2.31
CA LYS A 149 -21.37 -6.72 -3.74
C LYS A 149 -20.43 -7.86 -4.19
N LEU A 150 -19.21 -7.90 -3.65
CA LEU A 150 -18.26 -8.96 -3.97
C LEU A 150 -18.71 -10.32 -3.41
N LEU A 151 -19.34 -10.37 -2.23
CA LEU A 151 -19.89 -11.60 -1.68
C LEU A 151 -21.11 -12.07 -2.48
N GLU A 152 -22.00 -11.16 -2.88
CA GLU A 152 -23.16 -11.43 -3.74
C GLU A 152 -22.73 -11.99 -5.10
N ASN A 153 -21.77 -11.35 -5.77
CA ASN A 153 -21.35 -11.72 -7.12
C ASN A 153 -20.52 -13.01 -7.21
N HIS A 154 -19.88 -13.43 -6.12
CA HIS A 154 -18.94 -14.56 -6.15
C HIS A 154 -19.40 -15.79 -5.36
N GLY A 155 -20.56 -15.77 -4.70
CA GLY A 155 -21.07 -16.94 -3.97
C GLY A 155 -20.03 -17.57 -3.04
N ILE A 156 -19.11 -16.78 -2.47
CA ILE A 156 -17.93 -17.29 -1.76
C ILE A 156 -18.40 -17.87 -0.44
N ALA A 157 -18.67 -19.18 -0.45
CA ALA A 157 -18.72 -20.01 0.74
C ALA A 157 -17.46 -19.74 1.60
N PRO A 158 -17.59 -19.71 2.94
CA PRO A 158 -16.43 -19.54 3.80
C PRO A 158 -15.44 -20.70 3.58
N PRO A 159 -14.12 -20.46 3.78
CA PRO A 159 -13.13 -21.54 3.71
C PRO A 159 -13.41 -22.63 4.73
#